data_AF-J9G3D1-F1
#
_entry.id   AF-J9G3D1-F1
#
_cell.length_a   1.000
_cell.length_b   1.000
_cell.length_c   1.000
_cell.angle_alpha   90.00
_cell.angle_beta   90.00
_cell.angle_gamma   90.00
#
_symmetry.space_group_name_H-M   'P 1'
#
loop_
_entity.id
_entity.type
_entity.pdbx_description
1 polymer ?
#
loop_
_entity_poly.entity_id
_entity_poly.type
_entity_poly.pdbx_seq_one_letter_code
_entity_poly.pdbx_strand_id
1 'polypeptide(L)'
;KTIQHLYKKNINRPLNPAVSADDFSESTIQTEIEEYVFTDEIINGLYNVLNAIWTQNVSHNGIWVNGFFGSGKSHFLKYLGYCIHPVHREAALCRLMQAVSECDPLQVADSKSQVTIDEIKQLSDWIRKATIDVVLFNIGTVHDTNSEQKEVFTQVFWNQFNRFRGYNSFNLALAQNLEKVLDQANVFEEFKERLASEGFDWKEQAPTMATVYLDHILEKAKELLPALTIDSVRKAIMEDKENVS
;
A
#
# COMPACT_ATOMS: atom_id res chain seq x y z
N LYS A 1 -3.47 41.35 27.14
CA LYS A 1 -3.17 39.98 26.68
C LYS A 1 -3.46 39.94 25.18
N THR A 2 -2.47 39.66 24.33
CA THR A 2 -2.71 39.47 22.89
C THR A 2 -3.43 38.14 22.66
N ILE A 3 -4.29 38.09 21.63
CA ILE A 3 -5.06 36.89 21.24
C ILE A 3 -4.16 35.65 21.05
N GLN A 4 -2.89 35.86 20.69
CA GLN A 4 -1.86 34.82 20.60
C GLN A 4 -1.79 33.91 21.83
N HIS A 5 -2.05 34.43 23.03
CA HIS A 5 -1.96 33.65 24.28
C HIS A 5 -3.17 32.73 24.51
N LEU A 6 -4.19 32.78 23.65
CA LEU A 6 -5.36 31.91 23.71
C LEU A 6 -5.16 30.60 22.92
N TYR A 7 -4.14 30.52 22.06
CA TYR A 7 -3.93 29.37 21.18
C TYR A 7 -2.87 28.42 21.74
N LYS A 8 -3.15 27.11 21.66
CA LYS A 8 -2.22 26.04 22.07
C LYS A 8 -0.95 25.98 21.20
N LYS A 9 -1.02 26.47 19.96
CA LYS A 9 0.09 26.48 18.98
C LYS A 9 0.32 27.89 18.40
N ASN A 10 1.50 28.11 17.82
CA ASN A 10 1.87 29.36 17.18
C ASN A 10 0.94 29.70 16.00
N ILE A 11 0.41 30.93 15.96
CA ILE A 11 -0.53 31.39 14.92
C ILE A 11 0.12 31.72 13.59
N ASN A 12 1.44 31.95 13.56
CA ASN A 12 2.19 32.32 12.34
C ASN A 12 2.77 31.08 11.62
N ARG A 13 2.42 29.87 12.06
CA ARG A 13 2.93 28.64 11.45
C ARG A 13 2.28 28.42 10.07
N PRO A 14 3.00 27.85 9.10
CA PRO A 14 2.40 27.45 7.83
C PRO A 14 1.35 26.35 8.08
N LEU A 15 0.16 26.55 7.52
CA LEU A 15 -0.95 25.59 7.57
C LEU A 15 -1.29 25.20 6.14
N ASN A 16 -1.18 23.91 5.82
CA ASN A 16 -1.69 23.40 4.54
C ASN A 16 -3.22 23.30 4.64
N PRO A 17 -3.97 24.08 3.84
CA PRO A 17 -5.44 24.10 3.93
C PRO A 17 -6.08 22.79 3.44
N ALA A 18 -5.33 21.97 2.71
CA ALA A 18 -5.76 20.66 2.25
C ALA A 18 -4.60 19.67 2.36
N VAL A 19 -4.89 18.48 2.91
CA VAL A 19 -3.96 17.34 2.88
C VAL A 19 -3.94 16.82 1.45
N SER A 20 -2.81 17.01 0.75
CA SER A 20 -2.58 16.36 -0.53
C SER A 20 -2.20 14.90 -0.28
N ALA A 21 -2.79 13.98 -1.05
CA ALA A 21 -2.45 12.56 -0.99
C ALA A 21 -1.02 12.30 -1.49
N ASP A 22 -0.48 13.21 -2.31
CA ASP A 22 0.81 13.06 -3.01
C ASP A 22 1.96 13.85 -2.35
N ASP A 23 1.68 14.68 -1.33
CA ASP A 23 2.73 15.42 -0.61
C ASP A 23 3.27 14.58 0.57
N PHE A 24 4.45 14.02 0.35
CA PHE A 24 5.22 13.23 1.30
C PHE A 24 6.52 13.94 1.73
N SER A 25 6.58 15.28 1.64
CA SER A 25 7.73 16.01 2.20
C SER A 25 7.81 15.81 3.71
N GLU A 26 9.02 15.61 4.25
CA GLU A 26 9.24 15.27 5.66
C GLU A 26 8.64 16.30 6.62
N SER A 27 8.75 17.59 6.28
CA SER A 27 8.13 18.68 7.05
C SER A 27 6.61 18.64 7.05
N THR A 28 5.98 18.27 5.91
CA THR A 28 4.53 18.12 5.83
C THR A 28 4.08 16.92 6.66
N ILE A 29 4.76 15.77 6.53
CA ILE A 29 4.42 14.56 7.29
C ILE A 29 4.51 14.80 8.79
N GLN A 30 5.60 15.41 9.27
CA GLN A 30 5.75 15.70 10.69
C GLN A 30 4.63 16.62 11.19
N THR A 31 4.34 17.68 10.43
CA THR A 31 3.26 18.62 10.76
C THR A 31 1.91 17.91 10.80
N GLU A 32 1.60 17.09 9.79
CA GLU A 32 0.35 16.32 9.75
C GLU A 32 0.20 15.37 10.93
N ILE A 33 1.28 14.68 11.33
CA ILE A 33 1.27 13.80 12.50
C ILE A 33 1.01 14.60 13.78
N GLU A 34 1.77 15.66 14.02
CA GLU A 34 1.70 16.46 15.24
C GLU A 34 0.40 17.28 15.37
N GLU A 35 -0.17 17.72 14.25
CA GLU A 35 -1.40 18.50 14.19
C GLU A 35 -2.66 17.64 14.09
N TYR A 36 -2.53 16.32 13.90
CA TYR A 36 -3.67 15.44 13.76
C TYR A 36 -4.59 15.55 14.98
N VAL A 37 -5.87 15.80 14.73
CA VAL A 37 -6.90 15.92 15.75
C VAL A 37 -7.65 14.59 15.85
N PHE A 38 -7.52 13.95 17.01
CA PHE A 38 -8.19 12.69 17.29
C PHE A 38 -9.53 12.93 17.94
N THR A 39 -10.54 12.25 17.42
CA THR A 39 -11.82 12.03 18.10
C THR A 39 -11.86 10.58 18.57
N ASP A 40 -12.74 10.27 19.53
CA ASP A 40 -12.97 8.89 19.98
C ASP A 40 -13.24 7.94 18.81
N GLU A 41 -14.00 8.38 17.82
CA GLU A 41 -14.34 7.62 16.61
C GLU A 41 -13.11 7.32 15.75
N ILE A 42 -12.21 8.29 15.60
CA ILE A 42 -10.97 8.08 14.84
C ILE A 42 -10.04 7.13 15.59
N ILE A 43 -9.91 7.28 16.92
CA ILE A 43 -9.10 6.38 17.75
C ILE A 43 -9.60 4.93 17.60
N ASN A 44 -10.91 4.72 17.80
CA ASN A 44 -11.54 3.42 17.66
C ASN A 44 -11.35 2.86 16.23
N GLY A 45 -11.54 3.70 15.21
CA GLY A 45 -11.35 3.32 13.82
C GLY A 45 -9.92 2.86 13.49
N LEU A 46 -8.92 3.66 13.86
CA LEU A 46 -7.51 3.33 13.65
C LEU A 46 -7.13 2.05 14.39
N TYR A 47 -7.55 1.92 15.65
CA TYR A 47 -7.31 0.71 16.44
C TYR A 47 -7.94 -0.52 15.79
N ASN A 48 -9.20 -0.45 15.37
CA ASN A 48 -9.90 -1.58 14.74
C ASN A 48 -9.19 -2.04 13.46
N VAL A 49 -8.75 -1.11 12.61
CA VAL A 49 -8.02 -1.47 11.38
C VAL A 49 -6.67 -2.11 11.71
N LEU A 50 -5.87 -1.48 12.55
CA LEU A 50 -4.54 -1.98 12.91
C LEU A 50 -4.62 -3.31 13.66
N ASN A 51 -5.58 -3.47 14.56
CA ASN A 51 -5.81 -4.70 15.30
C ASN A 51 -6.33 -5.83 14.40
N ALA A 52 -7.15 -5.53 13.38
CA ALA A 52 -7.57 -6.51 12.39
C ALA A 52 -6.37 -6.99 11.55
N ILE A 53 -5.45 -6.10 11.17
CA ILE A 53 -4.19 -6.45 10.48
C ILE A 53 -3.32 -7.34 11.38
N TRP A 54 -3.23 -7.04 12.67
CA TRP A 54 -2.47 -7.83 13.64
C TRP A 54 -3.05 -9.23 13.87
N THR A 55 -4.32 -9.29 14.28
CA THR A 55 -4.95 -10.54 14.74
C THR A 55 -5.34 -11.45 13.58
N GLN A 56 -5.51 -10.90 12.37
CA GLN A 56 -6.00 -11.58 11.17
C GLN A 56 -7.33 -12.33 11.40
N ASN A 57 -8.05 -12.01 12.48
CA ASN A 57 -9.29 -12.68 12.86
C ASN A 57 -10.49 -11.95 12.22
N VAL A 58 -10.55 -11.99 10.89
CA VAL A 58 -11.59 -11.34 10.10
C VAL A 58 -12.33 -12.35 9.22
N SER A 59 -13.64 -12.19 9.12
CA SER A 59 -14.46 -13.00 8.21
C SER A 59 -14.40 -12.52 6.76
N HIS A 60 -13.98 -11.27 6.52
CA HIS A 60 -13.92 -10.64 5.22
C HIS A 60 -12.67 -9.75 5.10
N ASN A 61 -12.09 -9.71 3.90
CA ASN A 61 -10.90 -8.91 3.59
C ASN A 61 -11.33 -7.59 2.92
N GLY A 62 -11.68 -6.58 3.72
CA GLY A 62 -12.03 -5.26 3.19
C GLY A 62 -12.56 -4.29 4.24
N ILE A 63 -12.20 -3.00 4.11
CA ILE A 63 -12.66 -1.93 4.99
C ILE A 63 -13.22 -0.81 4.11
N TRP A 64 -14.43 -0.35 4.43
CA TRP A 64 -15.07 0.76 3.73
C TRP A 64 -15.11 2.00 4.62
N VAL A 65 -14.39 3.05 4.22
CA VAL A 65 -14.38 4.35 4.92
C VAL A 65 -15.29 5.32 4.19
N ASN A 66 -16.43 5.68 4.80
CA ASN A 66 -17.42 6.59 4.23
C ASN A 66 -17.50 7.92 5.00
N GLY A 67 -17.93 8.99 4.32
CA GLY A 67 -18.11 10.32 4.91
C GLY A 67 -18.23 11.42 3.85
N PHE A 68 -18.77 12.58 4.24
CA PHE A 68 -18.93 13.74 3.35
C PHE A 68 -17.60 14.35 2.88
N PHE A 69 -17.63 15.16 1.82
CA PHE A 69 -16.43 15.88 1.39
C PHE A 69 -15.87 16.75 2.52
N GLY A 70 -14.55 16.75 2.72
CA GLY A 70 -13.90 17.47 3.82
C GLY A 70 -13.95 16.77 5.19
N SER A 71 -14.58 15.59 5.31
CA SER A 71 -14.68 14.87 6.60
C SER A 71 -13.38 14.19 7.07
N GLY A 72 -12.26 14.37 6.37
CA GLY A 72 -10.97 13.80 6.77
C GLY A 72 -10.68 12.36 6.33
N LYS A 73 -11.48 11.74 5.45
CA LYS A 73 -11.26 10.34 4.98
C LYS A 73 -9.84 10.07 4.47
N SER A 74 -9.32 10.91 3.58
CA SER A 74 -7.97 10.75 3.05
C SER A 74 -6.91 10.96 4.13
N HIS A 75 -7.16 11.88 5.07
CA HIS A 75 -6.25 12.13 6.19
C HIS A 75 -6.23 10.94 7.17
N PHE A 76 -7.38 10.29 7.40
CA PHE A 76 -7.47 9.03 8.15
C PHE A 76 -6.62 7.92 7.51
N LEU A 77 -6.76 7.72 6.19
CA LEU A 77 -5.94 6.73 5.46
C LEU A 77 -4.45 7.07 5.49
N LYS A 78 -4.10 8.36 5.36
CA LYS A 78 -2.71 8.83 5.43
C LYS A 78 -2.12 8.58 6.82
N TYR A 79 -2.86 8.86 7.88
CA TYR A 79 -2.44 8.60 9.25
C TYR A 79 -2.27 7.10 9.54
N LEU A 80 -3.19 6.26 9.04
CA LEU A 80 -3.03 4.81 9.08
C LEU A 80 -1.73 4.37 8.38
N GLY A 81 -1.45 4.94 7.21
CA GLY A 81 -0.18 4.75 6.50
C GLY A 81 1.03 5.16 7.34
N TYR A 82 0.98 6.30 8.04
CA TYR A 82 2.05 6.74 8.94
C TYR A 82 2.28 5.76 10.09
N CYS A 83 1.23 5.20 10.68
CA CYS A 83 1.37 4.18 11.73
C CYS A 83 2.08 2.91 11.25
N ILE A 84 2.06 2.61 9.95
CA ILE A 84 2.63 1.40 9.38
C ILE A 84 4.03 1.65 8.81
N HIS A 85 4.24 2.81 8.17
CA HIS A 85 5.45 3.12 7.41
C HIS A 85 6.68 3.23 8.33
N PRO A 86 7.76 2.43 8.13
CA PRO A 86 8.88 2.35 9.05
C PRO A 86 9.53 3.68 9.43
N VAL A 87 9.58 4.64 8.49
CA VAL A 87 10.19 5.96 8.69
C VAL A 87 9.39 6.84 9.67
N HIS A 88 8.06 6.76 9.66
CA HIS A 88 7.18 7.68 10.41
C HIS A 88 6.38 7.00 11.53
N ARG A 89 6.40 5.66 11.55
CA ARG A 89 5.67 4.81 12.48
C ARG A 89 5.85 5.22 13.94
N GLU A 90 7.08 5.45 14.39
CA GLU A 90 7.32 5.78 15.79
C GLU A 90 6.65 7.10 16.18
N ALA A 91 6.76 8.14 15.34
CA ALA A 91 6.13 9.43 15.62
C ALA A 91 4.60 9.32 15.63
N ALA A 92 4.03 8.61 14.65
CA ALA A 92 2.58 8.41 14.54
C ALA A 92 2.02 7.59 15.71
N LEU A 93 2.64 6.46 16.06
CA LEU A 93 2.20 5.62 17.18
C LEU A 93 2.34 6.35 18.51
N CYS A 94 3.44 7.09 18.76
CA CYS A 94 3.58 7.90 19.97
C CYS A 94 2.46 8.94 20.10
N ARG A 95 2.14 9.62 18.99
CA ARG A 95 1.09 10.63 18.97
C ARG A 95 -0.31 10.04 19.16
N LEU A 96 -0.58 8.86 18.58
CA LEU A 96 -1.82 8.11 18.79
C LEU A 96 -1.93 7.63 20.24
N MET A 97 -0.86 7.10 20.83
CA MET A 97 -0.82 6.71 22.25
C MET A 97 -1.12 7.90 23.17
N GLN A 98 -0.56 9.07 22.87
CA GLN A 98 -0.90 10.30 23.61
C GLN A 98 -2.39 10.61 23.49
N ALA A 99 -2.96 10.54 22.29
CA ALA A 99 -4.39 10.77 22.10
C ALA A 99 -5.26 9.77 22.88
N VAL A 100 -4.90 8.48 22.88
CA VAL A 100 -5.57 7.46 23.69
C VAL A 100 -5.48 7.79 25.17
N SER A 101 -4.33 8.27 25.67
CA SER A 101 -4.21 8.65 27.07
C SER A 101 -5.04 9.88 27.47
N GLU A 102 -5.28 10.80 26.54
CA GLU A 102 -6.14 11.98 26.74
C GLU A 102 -7.63 11.62 26.72
N CYS A 103 -7.99 10.45 26.17
CA CYS A 103 -9.35 9.95 25.99
C CYS A 103 -9.58 8.57 26.64
N ASP A 104 -8.73 8.14 27.57
CA ASP A 104 -8.78 6.78 28.12
C ASP A 104 -10.13 6.56 28.83
N PRO A 105 -10.95 5.58 28.43
CA PRO A 105 -12.27 5.35 29.04
C PRO A 105 -12.20 4.99 30.53
N LEU A 106 -11.05 4.51 31.02
CA LEU A 106 -10.84 4.24 32.44
C LEU A 106 -10.50 5.50 33.25
N GLN A 107 -10.09 6.58 32.59
CA GLN A 107 -9.68 7.84 33.22
C GLN A 107 -10.65 9.00 32.93
N VAL A 108 -11.38 8.94 31.82
CA VAL A 108 -12.25 10.00 31.32
C VAL A 108 -13.68 9.47 31.20
N ALA A 109 -14.52 9.81 32.18
CA ALA A 109 -15.88 9.28 32.32
C ALA A 109 -16.82 9.56 31.12
N ASP A 110 -16.55 10.62 30.34
CA ASP A 110 -17.36 11.02 29.18
C ASP A 110 -16.80 10.55 27.83
N SER A 111 -15.65 9.87 27.80
CA SER A 111 -15.09 9.37 26.54
C SER A 111 -15.88 8.17 26.01
N LYS A 112 -16.08 8.14 24.69
CA LYS A 112 -16.63 7.00 23.94
C LYS A 112 -15.53 6.14 23.32
N SER A 113 -14.26 6.40 23.62
CA SER A 113 -13.17 5.53 23.20
C SER A 113 -13.33 4.16 23.84
N GLN A 114 -13.12 3.11 23.06
CA GLN A 114 -13.13 1.72 23.53
C GLN A 114 -11.72 1.17 23.68
N VAL A 115 -10.71 2.01 23.45
CA VAL A 115 -9.30 1.62 23.36
C VAL A 115 -8.59 2.07 24.62
N THR A 116 -7.97 1.12 25.31
CA THR A 116 -7.13 1.41 26.48
C THR A 116 -5.69 1.70 26.09
N ILE A 117 -4.96 2.37 26.99
CA ILE A 117 -3.52 2.65 26.80
C ILE A 117 -2.71 1.35 26.64
N ASP A 118 -3.09 0.27 27.32
CA ASP A 118 -2.34 -0.99 27.25
C ASP A 118 -2.59 -1.76 25.95
N GLU A 119 -3.81 -1.72 25.42
CA GLU A 119 -4.11 -2.29 24.10
C GLU A 119 -3.31 -1.59 22.99
N ILE A 120 -3.25 -0.25 23.00
CA ILE A 120 -2.50 0.48 21.97
C ILE A 120 -0.98 0.26 22.10
N LYS A 121 -0.45 0.03 23.30
CA LYS A 121 0.96 -0.36 23.50
C LYS A 121 1.26 -1.71 22.86
N GLN A 122 0.44 -2.72 23.15
CA GLN A 122 0.63 -4.08 22.60
C GLN A 122 0.58 -4.06 21.08
N LEU A 123 -0.41 -3.35 20.51
CA LEU A 123 -0.52 -3.16 19.07
C LEU A 123 0.73 -2.48 18.50
N SER A 124 1.19 -1.39 19.14
CA SER A 124 2.39 -0.65 18.71
C SER A 124 3.65 -1.54 18.69
N ASP A 125 3.84 -2.36 19.73
CA ASP A 125 4.97 -3.29 19.82
C ASP A 125 4.93 -4.39 18.77
N TRP A 126 3.74 -4.81 18.36
CA TRP A 126 3.59 -5.74 17.25
C TRP A 126 3.90 -5.07 15.91
N ILE A 127 3.31 -3.89 15.63
CA ILE A 127 3.54 -3.16 14.37
C ILE A 127 5.04 -2.87 14.19
N ARG A 128 5.77 -2.59 15.29
CA ARG A 128 7.23 -2.40 15.29
C ARG A 128 8.03 -3.54 14.66
N LYS A 129 7.57 -4.77 14.89
CA LYS A 129 8.22 -6.01 14.47
C LYS A 129 7.67 -6.55 13.15
N ALA A 130 6.45 -6.16 12.79
CA ALA A 130 5.81 -6.60 11.57
C ALA A 130 6.47 -5.97 10.33
N THR A 131 6.55 -6.76 9.26
CA THR A 131 6.86 -6.27 7.92
C THR A 131 5.54 -6.08 7.19
N ILE A 132 5.18 -4.83 6.91
CA ILE A 132 3.92 -4.47 6.27
C ILE A 132 4.24 -3.51 5.13
N ASP A 133 3.86 -3.91 3.92
CA ASP A 133 3.96 -3.09 2.73
C ASP A 133 2.61 -2.41 2.44
N VAL A 134 2.66 -1.14 2.05
CA VAL A 134 1.47 -0.33 1.79
C VAL A 134 1.46 0.12 0.33
N VAL A 135 0.40 -0.23 -0.39
CA VAL A 135 0.18 0.21 -1.77
C VAL A 135 -1.02 1.17 -1.79
N LEU A 136 -0.74 2.46 -2.01
CA LEU A 136 -1.75 3.50 -2.15
C LEU A 136 -1.98 3.78 -3.64
N PHE A 137 -3.22 3.69 -4.10
CA PHE A 137 -3.59 4.03 -5.48
C PHE A 137 -5.01 4.58 -5.55
N ASN A 138 -5.23 5.45 -6.54
CA ASN A 138 -6.55 5.95 -6.88
C ASN A 138 -7.08 5.17 -8.09
N ILE A 139 -8.24 4.54 -7.94
CA ILE A 139 -8.86 3.75 -9.01
C ILE A 139 -9.24 4.63 -10.20
N GLY A 140 -9.73 5.85 -9.96
CA GLY A 140 -10.25 6.75 -10.99
C GLY A 140 -9.19 7.32 -11.94
N THR A 141 -7.90 7.25 -11.61
CA THR A 141 -6.79 7.80 -12.42
C THR A 141 -6.08 6.75 -13.26
N VAL A 142 -6.37 5.46 -13.06
CA VAL A 142 -5.67 4.33 -13.73
C VAL A 142 -6.49 3.79 -14.92
N HIS A 143 -7.53 4.53 -15.34
CA HIS A 143 -8.44 4.08 -16.40
C HIS A 143 -7.84 4.19 -17.81
N ASP A 144 -7.70 3.05 -18.48
CA ASP A 144 -7.87 2.92 -19.93
C ASP A 144 -9.36 2.68 -20.24
N THR A 145 -9.90 3.41 -21.21
CA THR A 145 -11.33 3.64 -21.44
C THR A 145 -12.15 2.49 -22.04
N ASN A 146 -11.67 1.23 -22.05
CA ASN A 146 -12.24 0.17 -22.90
C ASN A 146 -12.55 -1.19 -22.25
N SER A 147 -12.41 -1.39 -20.93
CA SER A 147 -12.75 -2.66 -20.27
C SER A 147 -14.14 -2.66 -19.62
N GLU A 148 -14.84 -3.82 -19.69
CA GLU A 148 -16.14 -4.01 -19.04
C GLU A 148 -16.05 -3.71 -17.54
N GLN A 149 -16.98 -2.89 -17.03
CA GLN A 149 -16.93 -2.28 -15.68
C GLN A 149 -16.71 -3.26 -14.51
N LYS A 150 -16.99 -4.56 -14.69
CA LYS A 150 -16.88 -5.58 -13.62
C LYS A 150 -15.45 -6.06 -13.37
N GLU A 151 -14.58 -6.08 -14.37
CA GLU A 151 -13.22 -6.63 -14.25
C GLU A 151 -12.17 -5.54 -13.95
N VAL A 152 -12.54 -4.28 -14.16
CA VAL A 152 -11.65 -3.11 -13.98
C VAL A 152 -11.03 -3.06 -12.59
N PHE A 153 -11.81 -3.30 -11.53
CA PHE A 153 -11.29 -3.23 -10.17
C PHE A 153 -10.21 -4.29 -9.93
N THR A 154 -10.49 -5.53 -10.33
CA THR A 154 -9.58 -6.66 -10.17
C THR A 154 -8.31 -6.46 -10.98
N GLN A 155 -8.44 -5.98 -12.22
CA GLN A 155 -7.32 -5.68 -13.10
C GLN A 155 -6.43 -4.58 -12.50
N VAL A 156 -7.00 -3.45 -12.07
CA VAL A 156 -6.24 -2.37 -11.42
C VAL A 156 -5.53 -2.87 -10.17
N PHE A 157 -6.20 -3.68 -9.35
CA PHE A 157 -5.58 -4.27 -8.16
C PHE A 157 -4.35 -5.11 -8.50
N TRP A 158 -4.48 -6.05 -9.46
CA TRP A 158 -3.38 -6.88 -9.91
C TRP A 158 -2.24 -6.09 -10.53
N ASN A 159 -2.57 -5.08 -11.33
CA ASN A 159 -1.59 -4.21 -11.97
C ASN A 159 -0.74 -3.48 -10.92
N GLN A 160 -1.37 -2.90 -9.90
CA GLN A 160 -0.66 -2.20 -8.82
C GLN A 160 0.13 -3.18 -7.94
N PHE A 161 -0.42 -4.35 -7.65
CA PHE A 161 0.26 -5.37 -6.86
C PHE A 161 1.50 -5.92 -7.58
N ASN A 162 1.42 -6.21 -8.87
CA ASN A 162 2.56 -6.65 -9.67
C ASN A 162 3.60 -5.55 -9.81
N ARG A 163 3.16 -4.32 -10.08
CA ARG A 163 4.06 -3.16 -10.12
C ARG A 163 4.84 -3.00 -8.82
N PHE A 164 4.17 -3.14 -7.68
CA PHE A 164 4.80 -3.05 -6.37
C PHE A 164 5.87 -4.12 -6.16
N ARG A 165 5.65 -5.33 -6.69
CA ARG A 165 6.64 -6.43 -6.67
C ARG A 165 7.74 -6.32 -7.73
N GLY A 166 7.70 -5.30 -8.59
CA GLY A 166 8.65 -5.14 -9.69
C GLY A 166 8.38 -6.05 -10.89
N TYR A 167 7.17 -6.61 -10.99
CA TYR A 167 6.70 -7.41 -12.12
C TYR A 167 5.91 -6.55 -13.11
N ASN A 168 5.61 -7.14 -14.26
CA ASN A 168 4.83 -6.54 -15.32
C ASN A 168 3.44 -6.16 -14.84
N SER A 169 3.13 -4.87 -14.93
CA SER A 169 1.87 -4.30 -14.47
C SER A 169 0.76 -4.36 -15.49
N PHE A 170 1.01 -4.81 -16.72
CA PHE A 170 0.03 -4.79 -17.81
C PHE A 170 -0.30 -6.19 -18.32
N ASN A 171 0.70 -7.08 -18.38
CA ASN A 171 0.52 -8.47 -18.78
C ASN A 171 0.59 -9.37 -17.54
N LEU A 172 -0.59 -9.70 -16.99
CA LEU A 172 -0.70 -10.52 -15.78
C LEU A 172 -0.18 -11.95 -16.01
N ALA A 173 -0.44 -12.53 -17.19
CA ALA A 173 0.03 -13.87 -17.52
C ALA A 173 1.57 -13.94 -17.54
N LEU A 174 2.25 -12.92 -18.07
CA LEU A 174 3.72 -12.80 -18.06
C LEU A 174 4.25 -12.67 -16.63
N ALA A 175 3.65 -11.79 -15.82
CA ALA A 175 4.03 -11.60 -14.43
C ALA A 175 3.88 -12.89 -13.60
N GLN A 176 2.76 -13.62 -13.77
CA GLN A 176 2.46 -14.82 -12.98
C GLN A 176 3.24 -16.06 -13.45
N ASN A 177 3.35 -16.30 -14.75
CA ASN A 177 3.86 -17.56 -15.29
C ASN A 177 5.34 -17.53 -15.66
N LEU A 178 5.93 -16.34 -15.80
CA LEU A 178 7.34 -16.17 -16.12
C LEU A 178 8.09 -15.45 -15.00
N GLU A 179 7.77 -14.18 -14.76
CA GLU A 179 8.58 -13.32 -13.88
C GLU A 179 8.58 -13.83 -12.45
N LYS A 180 7.40 -14.15 -11.89
CA LYS A 180 7.27 -14.75 -10.56
C LYS A 180 8.00 -16.09 -10.43
N VAL A 181 7.99 -16.92 -11.47
CA VAL A 181 8.64 -18.23 -11.46
C VAL A 181 10.16 -18.08 -11.44
N LEU A 182 10.69 -17.17 -12.27
CA LEU A 182 12.12 -16.83 -12.29
C LEU A 182 12.57 -16.18 -10.98
N ASP A 183 11.73 -15.35 -10.38
CA ASP A 183 12.02 -14.65 -9.12
C ASP A 183 12.03 -15.63 -7.94
N GLN A 184 11.08 -16.56 -7.89
CA GLN A 184 11.08 -17.67 -6.92
C GLN A 184 12.33 -18.57 -7.04
N ALA A 185 12.89 -18.68 -8.24
CA ALA A 185 14.15 -19.38 -8.49
C ALA A 185 15.40 -18.52 -8.25
N ASN A 186 15.26 -17.25 -7.85
CA ASN A 186 16.33 -16.26 -7.69
C ASN A 186 17.16 -15.99 -8.96
N VAL A 187 16.60 -16.22 -10.15
CA VAL A 187 17.28 -16.02 -11.45
C VAL A 187 16.68 -14.86 -12.26
N PHE A 188 15.71 -14.13 -11.71
CA PHE A 188 15.02 -13.06 -12.43
C PHE A 188 15.90 -11.83 -12.71
N GLU A 189 16.78 -11.46 -11.78
CA GLU A 189 17.73 -10.36 -12.03
C GLU A 189 18.73 -10.74 -13.14
N GLU A 190 19.29 -11.96 -13.09
CA GLU A 190 20.20 -12.48 -14.13
C GLU A 190 19.51 -12.55 -15.50
N PHE A 191 18.23 -12.94 -15.52
CA PHE A 191 17.42 -12.92 -16.73
C PHE A 191 17.30 -11.52 -17.34
N LYS A 192 17.04 -10.48 -16.52
CA LYS A 192 16.98 -9.10 -16.99
C LYS A 192 18.33 -8.61 -17.50
N GLU A 193 19.42 -8.94 -16.81
CA GLU A 193 20.78 -8.60 -17.23
C GLU A 193 21.15 -9.26 -18.57
N ARG A 194 20.75 -10.52 -18.78
CA ARG A 194 20.98 -11.24 -20.03
C ARG A 194 20.30 -10.56 -21.22
N LEU A 195 19.05 -10.14 -21.06
CA LEU A 195 18.33 -9.41 -22.10
C LEU A 195 18.89 -8.00 -22.32
N ALA A 196 19.32 -7.33 -21.25
CA ALA A 196 20.00 -6.04 -21.35
C ALA A 196 21.31 -6.13 -22.15
N SER A 197 22.05 -7.24 -22.00
CA SER A 197 23.29 -7.48 -22.78
C SER A 197 23.04 -7.63 -24.29
N GLU A 198 21.82 -7.97 -24.69
CA GLU A 198 21.38 -8.08 -26.09
C GLU A 198 20.74 -6.78 -26.61
N GLY A 199 20.67 -5.74 -25.77
CA GLY A 199 20.12 -4.43 -26.11
C GLY A 199 18.64 -4.24 -25.80
N PHE A 200 18.03 -5.16 -25.04
CA PHE A 200 16.63 -5.08 -24.63
C PHE A 200 16.48 -4.57 -23.20
N ASP A 201 15.59 -3.60 -22.99
CA ASP A 201 15.21 -3.19 -21.63
C ASP A 201 13.95 -3.92 -21.19
N TRP A 202 14.10 -4.92 -20.32
CA TRP A 202 12.95 -5.68 -19.81
C TRP A 202 11.92 -4.80 -19.11
N LYS A 203 12.33 -3.74 -18.40
CA LYS A 203 11.39 -2.91 -17.62
C LYS A 203 10.44 -2.12 -18.51
N GLU A 204 10.90 -1.68 -19.68
CA GLU A 204 10.10 -0.89 -20.61
C GLU A 204 9.49 -1.74 -21.73
N GLN A 205 10.20 -2.78 -22.18
CA GLN A 205 9.88 -3.50 -23.41
C GLN A 205 9.26 -4.88 -23.15
N ALA A 206 9.13 -5.34 -21.90
CA ALA A 206 8.57 -6.66 -21.58
C ALA A 206 7.24 -6.98 -22.30
N PRO A 207 6.23 -6.08 -22.37
CA PRO A 207 4.98 -6.38 -23.09
C PRO A 207 5.20 -6.60 -24.60
N THR A 208 5.99 -5.72 -25.23
CA THR A 208 6.31 -5.80 -26.66
C THR A 208 7.14 -7.04 -26.98
N MET A 209 8.13 -7.34 -26.14
CA MET A 209 8.95 -8.54 -26.27
C MET A 209 8.11 -9.80 -26.12
N ALA A 210 7.22 -9.87 -25.12
CA ALA A 210 6.33 -11.01 -24.94
C ALA A 210 5.37 -11.24 -26.12
N THR A 211 5.12 -10.21 -26.93
CA THR A 211 4.27 -10.30 -28.13
C THR A 211 5.06 -10.69 -29.37
N VAL A 212 6.26 -10.13 -29.55
CA VAL A 212 7.05 -10.25 -30.80
C VAL A 212 8.14 -11.31 -30.71
N TYR A 213 8.74 -11.50 -29.54
CA TYR A 213 9.94 -12.31 -29.29
C TYR A 213 9.71 -13.34 -28.17
N LEU A 214 8.49 -13.86 -28.03
CA LEU A 214 8.12 -14.76 -26.93
C LEU A 214 9.01 -16.02 -26.86
N ASP A 215 9.31 -16.63 -28.01
CA ASP A 215 10.14 -17.84 -28.02
C ASP A 215 11.56 -17.56 -27.52
N HIS A 216 12.15 -16.44 -27.92
CA HIS A 216 13.49 -16.02 -27.46
C HIS A 216 13.51 -15.80 -25.93
N ILE A 217 12.49 -15.13 -25.40
CA ILE A 217 12.31 -14.90 -23.95
C ILE A 217 12.25 -16.23 -23.19
N LEU A 218 11.45 -17.18 -23.68
CA LEU A 218 11.25 -18.46 -23.01
C LEU A 218 12.48 -19.36 -23.10
N GLU A 219 13.23 -19.29 -24.21
CA GLU A 219 14.52 -19.97 -24.33
C GLU A 219 15.54 -19.44 -23.32
N LYS A 220 15.67 -18.12 -23.19
CA LYS A 220 16.53 -17.50 -22.17
C LYS A 220 16.11 -17.84 -20.75
N ALA A 221 14.81 -17.85 -20.49
CA ALA A 221 14.29 -18.28 -19.20
C ALA A 221 14.61 -19.76 -18.91
N LYS A 222 14.59 -20.64 -19.92
CA LYS A 222 14.95 -22.05 -19.78
C LYS A 222 16.46 -22.30 -19.66
N GLU A 223 17.29 -21.47 -20.31
CA GLU A 223 18.76 -21.50 -20.11
C GLU A 223 19.09 -21.31 -18.62
N LEU A 224 18.40 -20.38 -17.95
CA LEU A 224 18.59 -20.08 -16.52
C LEU A 224 17.82 -21.03 -15.59
N LEU A 225 16.65 -21.51 -16.03
CA LEU A 225 15.81 -22.45 -15.27
C LEU A 225 15.46 -23.66 -16.14
N PRO A 226 16.32 -24.70 -16.20
CA PRO A 226 16.10 -25.87 -17.05
C PRO A 226 14.81 -26.66 -16.77
N ALA A 227 14.26 -26.53 -15.55
CA ALA A 227 13.00 -27.14 -15.13
C ALA A 227 11.76 -26.44 -15.73
N LEU A 228 11.92 -25.29 -16.38
CA LEU A 228 10.83 -24.52 -16.97
C LEU A 228 10.26 -25.23 -18.21
N THR A 229 8.97 -25.55 -18.17
CA THR A 229 8.25 -26.10 -19.32
C THR A 229 7.77 -24.99 -20.24
N ILE A 230 8.60 -24.61 -21.22
CA ILE A 230 8.33 -23.56 -22.21
C ILE A 230 6.93 -23.68 -22.82
N ASP A 231 6.50 -24.88 -23.23
CA ASP A 231 5.20 -25.05 -23.91
C ASP A 231 4.00 -24.72 -23.00
N SER A 232 4.10 -25.02 -21.71
CA SER A 232 3.06 -24.70 -20.74
C SER A 232 3.00 -23.19 -20.47
N VAL A 233 4.15 -22.55 -20.32
CA VAL A 233 4.26 -21.11 -20.07
C VAL A 233 3.81 -20.32 -21.30
N ARG A 234 4.24 -20.73 -22.50
CA ARG A 234 3.82 -20.16 -23.78
C ARG A 234 2.30 -20.19 -23.90
N LYS A 235 1.69 -21.36 -23.65
CA LYS A 235 0.24 -21.52 -23.71
C LYS A 235 -0.47 -20.62 -22.71
N ALA A 236 0.02 -20.51 -21.47
CA ALA A 236 -0.57 -19.65 -20.45
C ALA A 236 -0.49 -18.16 -20.82
N ILE A 237 0.63 -17.70 -21.40
CA ILE A 237 0.83 -16.32 -21.85
C ILE A 237 -0.03 -16.02 -23.09
N MET A 238 -0.12 -16.94 -24.05
CA MET A 238 -0.88 -16.73 -25.29
C MET A 238 -2.39 -16.84 -25.12
N GLU A 239 -2.87 -17.73 -24.24
CA GLU A 239 -4.29 -17.87 -23.95
C GLU A 239 -4.82 -16.78 -23.01
N ASP A 240 -3.94 -15.87 -22.55
CA ASP A 240 -4.19 -14.87 -21.50
C ASP A 240 -5.03 -15.45 -20.36
N LYS A 241 -4.73 -16.70 -19.99
CA LYS A 241 -5.48 -17.42 -18.97
C LYS A 241 -5.07 -16.87 -17.63
N GLU A 242 -5.73 -15.79 -17.27
CA GLU A 242 -5.74 -15.26 -15.93
C GLU A 242 -6.39 -16.31 -15.02
N ASN A 243 -5.60 -17.02 -14.23
CA ASN A 243 -6.13 -17.69 -13.05
C ASN A 243 -6.34 -16.61 -11.98
N VAL A 244 -7.45 -15.88 -12.11
CA VAL A 244 -7.91 -14.90 -11.11
C VAL A 244 -8.80 -15.55 -10.03
N SER A 245 -8.93 -16.88 -10.04
CA SER A 245 -9.60 -17.64 -8.99
C SER A 245 -8.68 -17.97 -7.83
#